data_AF-A0A8J6PBC4-F1
#
_entry.id   AF-A0A8J6PBC4-F1
#
_cell.length_a   1.000
_cell.length_b   1.000
_cell.length_c   1.000
_cell.angle_alpha   90.00
_cell.angle_beta   90.00
_cell.angle_gamma   90.00
#
_symmetry.space_group_name_H-M   'P 1'
#
loop_
_entity.id
_entity.type
_entity.pdbx_description
1 polymer ?
#
loop_
_entity_poly.entity_id
_entity_poly.type
_entity_poly.pdbx_seq_one_letter_code
_entity_poly.pdbx_strand_id
1 'polypeptide(L)' 'MVRQGCHLCDDMEELLTHHPLRDRFKVERIVINNVPELESQYGTKVPVLLEQSEEICHYFLDEKRLRECLGK' A
#
# COMPACT_ATOMS: atom_id res chain seq x y z
N MET A 1 2.34 -0.94 3.44
CA MET A 1 3.52 -1.76 3.80
C MET A 1 4.38 -1.99 2.58
N VAL A 2 5.68 -1.80 2.72
CA VAL A 2 6.66 -1.84 1.63
C VAL A 2 7.91 -2.59 2.07
N ARG A 3 8.70 -3.10 1.12
CA ARG A 3 10.04 -3.64 1.37
C ARG A 3 11.10 -2.81 0.64
N GLN A 4 12.30 -2.78 1.17
CA GLN A 4 13.44 -2.16 0.50
C GLN A 4 13.76 -2.91 -0.82
N GLY A 5 14.07 -2.13 -1.86
CA GLY A 5 14.45 -2.65 -3.17
C GLY A 5 13.29 -3.26 -3.98
N CYS A 6 12.04 -2.89 -3.71
CA CYS A 6 10.90 -3.36 -4.49
C CYS A 6 10.38 -2.27 -5.44
N HIS A 7 10.56 -2.49 -6.74
CA HIS A 7 10.07 -1.59 -7.79
C HIS A 7 8.55 -1.43 -7.77
N LEU A 8 7.80 -2.47 -7.43
CA LEU A 8 6.33 -2.38 -7.31
C LEU A 8 5.89 -1.39 -6.23
N CYS A 9 6.67 -1.24 -5.15
CA CYS A 9 6.37 -0.25 -4.12
C CYS A 9 6.50 1.19 -4.63
N ASP A 10 7.47 1.43 -5.52
CA ASP A 10 7.69 2.73 -6.15
C ASP A 10 6.56 3.05 -7.13
N ASP A 11 6.19 2.08 -7.97
CA ASP A 11 5.07 2.18 -8.92
C ASP A 11 3.74 2.48 -8.21
N MET A 12 3.46 1.77 -7.10
CA MET A 12 2.27 2.02 -6.30
C MET A 12 2.28 3.42 -5.65
N GLU A 13 3.44 3.89 -5.18
CA GLU A 13 3.57 5.23 -4.59
C GLU A 13 3.37 6.32 -5.62
N GLU A 14 3.89 6.14 -6.84
CA GLU A 14 3.66 7.04 -7.97
C GLU A 14 2.16 7.10 -8.30
N LEU A 15 1.51 5.96 -8.47
CA LEU A 15 0.07 5.88 -8.73
C LEU A 15 -0.75 6.58 -7.66
N LEU A 16 -0.44 6.37 -6.37
CA LEU A 16 -1.11 7.04 -5.26
C LEU A 16 -0.86 8.55 -5.27
N THR A 17 0.37 8.99 -5.57
CA THR A 17 0.76 10.39 -5.61
C THR A 17 0.06 11.14 -6.74
N HIS A 18 -0.09 10.52 -7.89
CA HIS A 18 -0.81 11.06 -9.05
C HIS A 18 -2.33 10.83 -9.00
N HIS A 19 -2.82 10.09 -8.00
CA HIS A 19 -4.24 9.80 -7.88
C HIS A 19 -5.04 11.08 -7.61
N PRO A 20 -6.19 11.29 -8.27
CA PRO A 20 -7.01 12.50 -8.12
C PRO A 20 -7.52 12.72 -6.69
N LEU A 21 -7.58 11.66 -5.87
CA LEU A 21 -7.97 11.74 -4.47
C LEU A 21 -6.78 11.80 -3.50
N ARG A 22 -5.55 12.05 -3.97
CA ARG A 22 -4.35 12.08 -3.11
C ARG A 22 -4.49 12.97 -1.87
N ASP A 23 -5.26 14.05 -1.99
CA ASP A 23 -5.52 14.99 -0.89
C ASP A 23 -6.50 14.45 0.16
N ARG A 24 -7.26 13.40 -0.17
CA ARG A 24 -8.23 12.75 0.74
C ARG A 24 -7.61 11.67 1.62
N PHE A 25 -6.38 11.26 1.37
CA PHE A 25 -5.72 10.21 2.15
C PHE A 25 -4.24 10.50 2.37
N LYS A 26 -3.68 9.86 3.40
CA LYS A 26 -2.25 9.89 3.66
C LYS A 26 -1.67 8.50 3.45
N VAL A 27 -0.71 8.39 2.54
CA VAL A 27 0.09 7.18 2.38
C VAL A 27 1.23 7.23 3.39
N GLU A 28 1.35 6.17 4.18
CA GLU A 28 2.49 5.97 5.07
C GLU A 28 3.27 4.71 4.68
N ARG A 29 4.58 4.88 4.50
CA ARG A 29 5.48 3.79 4.15
C ARG A 29 5.91 3.06 5.41
N ILE A 30 5.31 1.91 5.64
CA ILE A 30 5.73 1.00 6.70
C ILE A 30 6.69 -0.02 6.08
N VAL A 31 7.98 0.11 6.37
CA VAL A 31 9.01 -0.83 5.91
C VAL A 31 8.98 -2.08 6.80
N ILE A 32 8.76 -3.23 6.19
CA ILE A 32 8.66 -4.51 6.93
C ILE A 32 10.00 -5.23 7.09
N ASN A 33 11.07 -4.75 6.44
CA ASN A 33 12.40 -5.36 6.55
C ASN A 33 12.85 -5.45 8.01
N ASN A 34 13.36 -6.63 8.40
CA ASN A 34 13.79 -6.95 9.77
C ASN A 34 12.63 -7.05 10.78
N VAL A 35 11.39 -7.16 10.32
CA VAL A 35 10.23 -7.41 11.18
C VAL A 35 9.67 -8.79 10.85
N PRO A 36 10.17 -9.88 11.48
CA PRO A 36 9.89 -11.25 11.05
C PRO A 36 8.39 -11.60 11.02
N GLU A 37 7.59 -11.01 11.91
CA GLU A 37 6.13 -11.18 11.92
C GLU A 37 5.47 -10.58 10.67
N LEU A 38 5.87 -9.37 10.29
CA LEU A 38 5.35 -8.69 9.10
C LEU A 38 5.93 -9.28 7.81
N GLU A 39 7.20 -9.71 7.80
CA GLU A 39 7.80 -10.40 6.65
C GLU A 39 7.12 -11.75 6.40
N SER A 40 6.77 -12.50 7.45
CA SER A 40 6.04 -13.75 7.28
C SER A 40 4.59 -13.53 6.82
N GLN A 41 3.94 -12.45 7.23
CA GLN A 41 2.53 -12.17 6.92
C GLN A 41 2.34 -11.47 5.57
N TYR A 42 3.23 -10.52 5.24
CA TYR A 42 3.09 -9.63 4.09
C TYR A 42 4.30 -9.63 3.15
N GLY A 43 5.43 -10.25 3.52
CA GLY A 43 6.66 -10.22 2.73
C GLY A 43 6.53 -10.77 1.31
N THR A 44 5.56 -11.66 1.08
CA THR A 44 5.22 -12.16 -0.25
C THR A 44 4.23 -11.28 -1.01
N LYS A 45 3.45 -10.44 -0.32
CA LYS A 45 2.37 -9.61 -0.88
C LYS A 45 2.75 -8.15 -1.12
N VAL A 46 3.95 -7.73 -0.72
CA VAL A 46 4.37 -6.33 -0.89
C VAL A 46 4.41 -5.88 -2.36
N PRO A 47 4.01 -4.64 -2.66
CA PRO A 47 3.44 -3.63 -1.75
C PRO A 47 2.00 -3.99 -1.31
N VAL A 48 1.67 -3.71 -0.04
CA VAL A 48 0.31 -3.92 0.51
C VAL A 48 -0.24 -2.59 1.00
N LEU A 49 -1.46 -2.26 0.58
CA LEU A 49 -2.20 -1.10 1.05
C LEU A 49 -3.19 -1.52 2.14
N LEU A 50 -3.08 -0.89 3.30
CA LEU A 50 -3.93 -1.15 4.46
C LEU A 50 -4.63 0.15 4.88
N GLU A 51 -5.91 0.07 5.18
CA GLU A 51 -6.66 1.15 5.84
C GLU A 51 -7.01 0.72 7.26
N GLN A 52 -6.41 1.39 8.23
CA GLN A 52 -6.55 1.21 9.69
C GLN A 52 -6.26 -0.20 10.27
N SER A 53 -6.31 -1.27 9.47
CA SER A 53 -5.92 -2.67 9.69
C SER A 53 -6.52 -3.58 8.59
N GLU A 54 -7.39 -3.07 7.72
CA GLU A 54 -8.02 -3.82 6.64
C GLU A 54 -7.19 -3.77 5.35
N GLU A 55 -6.90 -4.94 4.76
CA GLU A 55 -6.19 -5.04 3.48
C GLU A 55 -7.10 -4.55 2.38
N ILE A 56 -6.77 -3.38 1.81
CA ILE A 56 -7.46 -2.88 0.62
C ILE A 56 -7.01 -3.73 -0.55
N CYS A 57 -5.71 -3.72 -0.85
CA CYS A 57 -5.08 -4.37 -2.01
C CYS A 57 -3.60 -4.67 -1.79
N HIS A 58 -3.05 -5.52 -2.65
CA HIS A 58 -1.64 -5.88 -2.67
C HIS A 58 -1.12 -6.04 -4.11
N TYR A 59 0.21 -5.98 -4.30
CA TYR A 59 0.95 -5.93 -5.57
C TYR A 59 0.72 -4.69 -6.43
N PHE A 60 -0.53 -4.39 -6.77
CA PHE A 60 -0.92 -3.28 -7.63
C PHE A 60 -1.98 -2.42 -6.95
N LEU A 61 -2.00 -1.13 -7.28
CA LEU A 61 -3.02 -0.25 -6.77
C LEU A 61 -4.36 -0.54 -7.45
N ASP A 62 -5.37 -0.93 -6.69
CA ASP A 62 -6.73 -1.00 -7.18
C ASP A 62 -7.44 0.33 -6.87
N GLU A 63 -7.49 1.18 -7.88
CA GLU A 63 -8.13 2.50 -7.77
C GLU A 63 -9.61 2.39 -7.40
N LYS A 64 -10.29 1.32 -7.81
CA LYS A 64 -11.71 1.13 -7.48
C LYS A 64 -11.88 0.86 -5.99
N ARG A 65 -11.12 -0.09 -5.43
CA ARG A 65 -11.15 -0.40 -3.99
C ARG A 65 -10.70 0.79 -3.15
N LEU A 66 -9.66 1.49 -3.58
CA LEU A 66 -9.22 2.73 -2.94
C LEU A 66 -10.35 3.77 -2.91
N ARG A 67 -11.04 3.99 -4.04
CA ARG A 67 -12.17 4.93 -4.12
C ARG A 67 -13.36 4.51 -3.27
N GLU A 68 -13.66 3.21 -3.18
CA GLU A 68 -14.73 2.71 -2.30
C GLU A 68 -14.41 2.95 -0.82
N CYS A 69 -13.15 2.74 -0.43
CA CYS A 69 -12.68 2.99 0.93
C CYS A 69 -12.72 4.50 1.28
N LEU A 70 -12.30 5.37 0.36
CA LEU A 70 -12.30 6.84 0.52
C LEU A 70 -13.67 7.50 0.28
N GLY A 71 -14.63 6.75 -0.25
CA GLY A 71 -15.99 7.21 -0.56
C GLY A 71 -16.99 7.03 0.58
N LYS A 72 -16.55 6.48 1.72
CA LYS A 72 -17.28 6.54 3.00
C LYS A 72 -17.15 7.92 3.63
#